data_AF-A0AAW6JMI1-F1
#
_entry.id   AF-A0AAW6JMI1-F1
#
_cell.length_a   1.000
_cell.length_b   1.000
_cell.length_c   1.000
_cell.angle_alpha   90.00
_cell.angle_beta   90.00
_cell.angle_gamma   90.00
#
_symmetry.space_group_name_H-M   'P 1'
#
loop_
_entity.id
_entity.type
_entity.pdbx_description
1 polymer ?
#
loop_
_entity_poly.entity_id
_entity_poly.type
_entity_poly.pdbx_seq_one_letter_code
_entity_poly.pdbx_strand_id
1 'polypeptide(L)'
;MKLLSHIGADGILQIQTTTDFKDKSVEVLVIIQPLDNAEIPPIEEIVPKYNAWGKPATKKSIQEAIIKMQQLRQEVRLEKNSIREMIEEGRRF
;
A
#
# COMPACT_ATOMS: atom_id res chain seq x y z
N MET A 1 -33.47 11.60 -20.90
CA MET A 1 -32.03 11.81 -21.18
C MET A 1 -31.28 10.55 -20.82
N LYS A 2 -30.44 10.02 -21.71
CA LYS A 2 -29.63 8.82 -21.43
C LYS A 2 -28.28 9.28 -20.88
N LEU A 3 -28.00 9.00 -19.62
CA LEU A 3 -26.70 9.24 -19.01
C LEU A 3 -25.69 8.29 -19.66
N LEU A 4 -24.65 8.82 -20.29
CA LEU A 4 -23.58 7.99 -20.84
C LEU A 4 -22.59 7.75 -19.71
N SER A 5 -22.49 6.50 -19.27
CA SER A 5 -21.54 6.09 -18.24
C SER A 5 -20.71 4.90 -18.70
N HIS A 6 -19.42 4.91 -18.41
CA HIS A 6 -18.54 3.77 -18.65
C HIS A 6 -17.57 3.58 -17.48
N ILE A 7 -17.22 2.34 -17.18
CA ILE A 7 -16.14 2.01 -16.23
C ILE A 7 -14.91 1.66 -17.07
N GLY A 8 -13.79 2.33 -16.81
CA GLY A 8 -12.52 2.04 -17.46
C GLY A 8 -11.87 0.75 -16.96
N ALA A 9 -10.88 0.25 -17.69
CA ALA A 9 -10.07 -0.90 -17.28
C ALA A 9 -9.26 -0.62 -15.99
N ASP A 10 -9.13 0.65 -15.63
CA ASP A 10 -8.56 1.17 -14.38
C ASP A 10 -9.57 1.20 -13.21
N GLY A 11 -10.84 0.84 -13.46
CA GLY A 11 -11.91 0.86 -12.46
C GLY A 11 -12.53 2.23 -12.22
N ILE A 12 -12.23 3.24 -13.05
CA ILE A 12 -12.77 4.59 -12.89
C ILE A 12 -14.13 4.69 -13.61
N LEU A 13 -15.17 5.12 -12.88
CA LEU A 13 -16.49 5.43 -13.45
C LEU A 13 -16.48 6.83 -14.06
N GLN A 14 -16.65 6.89 -15.38
CA GLN A 14 -16.85 8.14 -16.12
C GLN A 14 -18.33 8.35 -16.38
N ILE A 15 -18.82 9.57 -16.10
CA ILE A 15 -20.20 9.98 -16.33
C ILE A 15 -20.19 11.24 -17.20
N GLN A 16 -20.72 11.14 -18.41
CA GLN A 16 -20.88 12.28 -19.30
C GLN A 16 -22.28 12.88 -19.12
N THR A 17 -22.32 14.16 -18.79
CA THR A 17 -23.55 14.90 -18.50
C THR A 17 -23.52 16.28 -19.17
N THR A 18 -24.69 16.84 -19.47
CA THR A 18 -24.84 18.23 -19.92
C THR A 18 -24.43 19.22 -18.82
N THR A 19 -24.07 20.44 -19.20
CA THR A 19 -23.54 21.49 -18.31
C THR A 19 -24.49 21.94 -17.19
N ASP A 20 -25.77 21.61 -17.29
CA ASP A 20 -26.83 21.98 -16.33
C ASP A 20 -26.93 21.00 -15.13
N PHE A 21 -25.84 20.27 -14.87
CA PHE A 21 -25.75 19.25 -13.81
C PHE A 21 -24.90 19.70 -12.62
N LYS A 22 -24.59 21.00 -12.55
CA LYS A 22 -23.99 21.62 -11.36
C LYS A 22 -24.98 21.45 -10.19
N ASP A 23 -24.49 20.95 -9.06
CA ASP A 23 -25.24 20.77 -7.80
C ASP A 23 -26.34 19.70 -7.80
N LYS A 24 -26.17 18.60 -8.56
CA LYS A 24 -27.05 17.41 -8.48
C LYS A 24 -26.32 16.22 -7.86
N SER A 25 -26.94 15.58 -6.86
CA SER A 25 -26.46 14.33 -6.25
C SER A 25 -26.61 13.16 -7.23
N VAL A 26 -25.56 12.35 -7.37
CA VAL A 26 -25.58 11.13 -8.18
C VAL A 26 -25.55 9.93 -7.24
N GLU A 27 -26.59 9.09 -7.30
CA GLU A 27 -26.60 7.80 -6.62
C GLU A 27 -25.98 6.74 -7.55
N VAL A 28 -24.93 6.08 -7.07
CA VAL A 28 -24.21 5.04 -7.81
C VAL A 28 -24.41 3.70 -7.12
N LEU A 29 -25.06 2.76 -7.80
CA LEU A 29 -25.17 1.37 -7.37
C LEU A 29 -24.12 0.53 -8.09
N VAL A 30 -23.13 0.02 -7.35
CA VAL A 30 -22.11 -0.88 -7.88
C VAL A 30 -22.54 -2.32 -7.60
N ILE A 31 -22.81 -3.08 -8.65
CA ILE A 31 -23.12 -4.51 -8.56
C ILE A 31 -21.84 -5.27 -8.91
N ILE A 32 -21.22 -5.88 -7.89
CA ILE A 32 -20.06 -6.76 -8.08
C ILE A 32 -20.60 -8.15 -8.35
N GLN A 33 -20.59 -8.56 -9.62
CA GLN A 33 -20.88 -9.93 -10.00
C GLN A 33 -19.55 -10.67 -10.21
N PRO A 34 -19.24 -11.72 -9.43
CA PRO A 34 -18.13 -12.60 -9.75
C PRO A 34 -18.43 -13.27 -11.10
N LEU A 35 -17.51 -13.13 -12.06
CA LEU A 35 -17.59 -13.88 -13.31
C LEU A 35 -17.13 -15.31 -13.01
N ASP A 36 -18.02 -16.29 -13.17
CA ASP A 36 -17.73 -17.71 -12.94
C ASP A 36 -16.57 -18.24 -13.81
N ASN A 37 -16.25 -17.54 -14.91
CA ASN A 37 -15.18 -17.86 -15.86
C ASN A 37 -14.15 -16.74 -16.02
N ALA A 38 -13.92 -15.92 -14.99
CA ALA A 38 -12.62 -15.29 -14.93
C ALA A 38 -11.62 -16.42 -14.69
N GLU A 39 -10.88 -16.80 -15.74
CA GLU A 39 -9.59 -17.46 -15.59
C GLU A 39 -8.74 -16.53 -14.71
N ILE A 40 -8.93 -16.62 -13.40
CA ILE A 40 -7.96 -16.18 -12.41
C ILE A 40 -6.75 -17.00 -12.83
N PRO A 41 -5.68 -16.38 -13.38
CA PRO A 41 -4.48 -17.14 -13.67
C PRO A 41 -4.19 -17.93 -12.40
N PRO A 42 -4.08 -19.27 -12.48
CA PRO A 42 -3.87 -20.09 -11.29
C PRO A 42 -2.72 -19.44 -10.56
N ILE A 43 -3.00 -19.00 -9.33
CA ILE A 43 -2.08 -18.30 -8.41
C ILE A 43 -0.69 -18.73 -8.81
N GLU A 44 0.02 -17.85 -9.52
CA GLU A 44 1.28 -18.17 -10.20
C GLU A 44 2.01 -19.15 -9.30
N GLU A 45 2.21 -20.38 -9.81
CA GLU A 45 2.86 -21.48 -9.10
C GLU A 45 3.84 -20.87 -8.12
N ILE A 46 3.55 -21.01 -6.82
CA ILE A 46 4.19 -20.25 -5.74
C ILE A 46 5.69 -20.51 -5.84
N VAL A 47 6.39 -19.75 -6.68
CA VAL A 47 7.84 -19.84 -6.81
C VAL A 47 8.29 -19.37 -5.45
N PRO A 48 8.94 -20.24 -4.65
CA PRO A 48 9.38 -19.84 -3.33
C PRO A 48 10.34 -18.67 -3.52
N LYS A 49 9.86 -17.45 -3.25
CA LYS A 49 10.71 -16.27 -3.26
C LYS A 49 11.64 -16.45 -2.08
N TYR A 50 12.94 -16.44 -2.32
CA TYR A 50 13.94 -16.49 -1.26
C TYR A 50 14.44 -15.08 -0.97
N ASN A 51 14.77 -14.81 0.29
CA ASN A 51 15.41 -13.56 0.67
C ASN A 51 16.92 -13.58 0.35
N ALA A 52 17.60 -12.45 0.59
CA ALA A 52 19.05 -12.31 0.37
C ALA A 52 19.93 -13.30 1.18
N TRP A 53 19.34 -14.00 2.15
CA TRP A 53 20.00 -15.03 2.96
C TRP A 53 19.56 -16.46 2.59
N GLY A 54 18.89 -16.65 1.46
CA GLY A 54 18.45 -17.97 0.97
C GLY A 54 17.30 -18.60 1.77
N LYS A 55 16.60 -17.84 2.62
CA LYS A 55 15.43 -18.33 3.38
C LYS A 55 14.13 -18.00 2.64
N PRO A 56 13.09 -18.84 2.76
CA PRO A 56 11.81 -18.59 2.11
C PRO A 56 11.19 -17.27 2.64
N ALA A 57 10.93 -16.35 1.72
CA ALA A 57 10.29 -15.06 1.97
C ALA A 57 8.77 -15.25 1.99
N THR A 58 8.27 -15.65 3.15
CA THR A 58 6.83 -15.72 3.44
C THR A 58 6.33 -14.36 3.96
N LYS A 59 5.04 -14.08 3.79
CA LYS A 59 4.40 -12.87 4.38
C LYS A 59 4.72 -12.71 5.88
N LYS A 60 4.71 -13.83 6.62
CA LYS A 60 5.05 -13.87 8.05
C LYS A 60 6.50 -13.43 8.29
N SER A 61 7.46 -14.00 7.57
CA SER A 61 8.88 -13.63 7.71
C SER A 61 9.17 -12.16 7.39
N ILE A 62 8.43 -11.57 6.43
CA ILE A 62 8.56 -10.15 6.09
C ILE A 62 8.05 -9.28 7.23
N GLN A 63 6.88 -9.61 7.79
CA GLN A 63 6.31 -8.89 8.93
C GLN A 63 7.21 -8.96 10.17
N GLU A 64 7.76 -10.14 10.48
CA GLU A 64 8.72 -10.32 11.57
C GLU A 64 9.97 -9.47 11.39
N ALA A 65 10.51 -9.40 10.17
CA ALA A 65 11.67 -8.56 9.87
C ALA A 65 11.37 -7.06 10.06
N ILE A 66 10.19 -6.59 9.63
CA ILE A 66 9.75 -5.20 9.81
C ILE A 66 9.66 -4.86 11.31
N ILE A 67 9.04 -5.72 12.11
CA ILE A 67 8.89 -5.50 13.56
C ILE A 67 10.26 -5.40 14.23
N LYS A 68 11.18 -6.32 13.92
CA LYS A 68 12.54 -6.30 14.47
C LYS A 68 13.30 -5.02 14.09
N MET A 69 13.17 -4.56 12.85
CA MET A 69 13.78 -3.30 12.41
C MET A 69 13.20 -2.09 13.15
N GLN A 70 11.90 -2.08 13.43
CA GLN A 70 11.27 -1.03 14.22
C GLN A 70 11.73 -1.04 15.68
N GLN A 71 11.85 -2.22 16.29
CA GLN A 71 12.38 -2.38 17.64
C GLN A 71 13.84 -1.91 17.72
N LEU A 72 14.69 -2.36 16.80
CA LEU A 72 16.08 -1.92 16.73
C LEU A 72 16.17 -0.39 16.57
N ARG A 73 15.29 0.21 15.76
CA ARG A 73 15.24 1.66 15.60
C ARG A 73 14.86 2.37 16.90
N GLN A 74 14.07 1.74 17.77
CA GLN A 74 13.75 2.28 19.11
C GLN A 74 14.91 2.10 20.08
N GLU A 75 15.57 0.94 20.08
CA GLU A 75 16.72 0.64 20.94
C GLU A 75 17.95 1.49 20.61
N VAL A 76 18.27 1.63 19.32
CA VAL A 76 19.41 2.43 18.83
C VAL A 76 19.04 3.93 18.77
N ARG A 77 17.83 4.31 19.18
CA ARG A 77 17.44 5.73 19.22
C ARG A 77 18.25 6.44 20.28
N LEU A 78 19.33 7.08 19.86
CA LEU A 78 20.03 8.04 20.70
C LEU A 78 19.06 9.17 21.06
N GLU A 79 18.94 9.44 22.35
CA GLU A 79 18.16 10.57 22.82
C GLU A 79 18.75 11.86 22.28
N LYS A 80 17.89 12.78 21.83
CA LYS A 80 18.30 14.05 21.21
C LYS A 80 19.23 14.87 22.13
N ASN A 81 19.05 14.71 23.45
CA ASN A 81 19.88 15.35 24.46
C ASN A 81 21.26 14.68 24.56
N SER A 82 21.31 13.35 24.53
CA SER A 82 22.56 12.57 24.50
C SER A 82 23.43 12.90 23.28
N ILE A 83 22.83 13.10 22.10
CA ILE A 83 23.57 13.55 20.90
C ILE A 83 24.18 14.95 21.10
N ARG A 84 23.44 15.86 21.73
CA ARG A 84 23.92 17.23 22.00
C ARG A 84 25.07 17.22 23.00
N GLU A 85 24.97 16.43 24.06
CA GLU A 85 26.01 16.26 25.07
C GLU A 85 27.29 15.68 24.45
N MET A 86 27.17 14.62 23.63
CA MET A 86 28.31 14.04 22.91
C MET A 86 29.00 15.04 21.97
N ILE A 87 28.23 15.91 21.28
CA ILE A 87 28.79 16.96 20.42
C ILE A 87 29.52 18.04 21.24
N GLU A 88 28.97 18.45 22.37
CA GLU A 88 29.62 19.43 23.25
C GLU A 88 30.90 18.88 23.87
N GLU A 89 30.89 17.63 24.33
CA GLU A 89 32.08 16.98 24.88
C GLU A 89 33.17 16.80 23.83
N GLY A 90 32.81 16.40 22.61
CA GLY A 90 33.76 16.33 21.49
C GLY A 90 34.32 17.67 21.02
N ARG A 91 33.69 18.81 21.36
CA ARG A 91 34.24 20.16 21.12
C ARG A 91 35.18 20.66 22.21
N ARG A 92 35.22 19.98 23.37
CA ARG A 92 36.08 20.34 24.51
C ARG A 92 37.48 19.73 24.42
N PHE A 93 37.69 18.82 23.46
CA PHE A 93 38.97 18.22 23.09
C PHE A 93 39.39 18.71 21.70
#